data_AF-A0A5E4SAD8-F1
#
_entry.id   AF-A0A5E4SAD8-F1
#
_cell.length_a   1.000
_cell.length_b   1.000
_cell.length_c   1.000
_cell.angle_alpha   90.00
_cell.angle_beta   90.00
_cell.angle_gamma   90.00
#
_symmetry.space_group_name_H-M   'P 1'
#
loop_
_entity.id
_entity.type
_entity.pdbx_description
1 polymer ?
#
loop_
_entity_poly.entity_id
_entity_poly.type
_entity_poly.pdbx_seq_one_letter_code
_entity_poly.pdbx_strand_id
1 'polypeptide(L)'
;MADLFYWGMDADDAAQLRSALFIGLDRVGGEWCNHYAFQQPDVDWELWIRVGSRPLPCRFVITDTSQPSRPRHSVNYRWDVNPTFPAGTFTYRAPAGAQRIEIRPPAAMQDSAPASGGSQ
;
A
#
# COMPACT_ATOMS: atom_id res chain seq x y z
N MET A 1 1.41 7.18 2.67
CA MET A 1 1.64 5.75 2.34
C MET A 1 0.66 5.37 1.24
N ALA A 2 1.16 5.15 0.03
CA ALA A 2 0.38 4.60 -1.07
C ALA A 2 0.37 3.06 -0.97
N ASP A 3 -0.75 2.44 -1.33
CA ASP A 3 -0.88 0.98 -1.46
C ASP A 3 -0.17 0.51 -2.77
N LEU A 4 0.18 -0.77 -2.87
CA LEU A 4 0.73 -1.41 -4.07
C LEU A 4 -0.10 -1.14 -5.32
N PHE A 5 -1.42 -0.95 -5.17
CA PHE A 5 -2.32 -0.63 -6.29
C PHE A 5 -2.16 0.79 -6.85
N TYR A 6 -1.54 1.71 -6.10
CA TYR A 6 -1.24 3.06 -6.55
C TYR A 6 0.21 3.23 -6.99
N TRP A 7 1.09 2.36 -6.52
CA TRP A 7 2.51 2.37 -6.88
C TRP A 7 2.73 1.82 -8.30
N GLY A 8 3.50 2.54 -9.12
CA GLY A 8 3.77 2.23 -10.52
C GLY A 8 2.81 2.88 -11.52
N MET A 9 1.91 3.76 -11.04
CA MET A 9 1.06 4.58 -11.90
C MET A 9 1.73 5.91 -12.28
N ASP A 10 2.74 6.35 -11.52
CA ASP A 10 3.57 7.52 -11.85
C ASP A 10 4.96 7.08 -12.33
N ALA A 11 5.50 7.77 -13.33
CA ALA A 11 6.86 7.52 -13.81
C ALA A 11 7.90 7.81 -12.71
N ASP A 12 7.59 8.72 -11.79
CA ASP A 12 8.46 9.08 -10.67
C ASP A 12 8.60 7.94 -9.64
N ASP A 13 7.65 6.99 -9.60
CA ASP A 13 7.68 5.86 -8.66
C ASP A 13 8.90 4.95 -8.90
N ALA A 14 9.28 4.76 -10.17
CA ALA A 14 10.46 4.00 -10.54
C ALA A 14 11.75 4.80 -10.30
N ALA A 15 11.72 6.12 -10.48
CA ALA A 15 12.88 7.00 -10.28
C ALA A 15 13.36 7.04 -8.82
N GLN A 16 12.47 6.79 -7.86
CA GLN A 16 12.81 6.77 -6.43
C GLN A 16 13.45 5.44 -5.98
N LEU A 17 13.46 4.40 -6.82
CA LEU A 17 14.09 3.13 -6.48
C LEU A 17 15.61 3.30 -6.33
N ARG A 18 16.10 2.96 -5.15
CA ARG A 18 17.54 2.85 -4.86
C ARG A 18 18.08 1.47 -5.22
N SER A 19 17.26 0.43 -5.04
CA SER A 19 17.61 -0.93 -5.43
C SER A 19 16.36 -1.76 -5.71
N ALA A 20 16.53 -2.78 -6.56
CA ALA A 20 15.54 -3.80 -6.86
C ALA A 20 16.29 -5.14 -7.01
N LEU A 21 15.86 -6.15 -6.25
CA LEU A 21 16.52 -7.45 -6.19
C LEU A 21 15.50 -8.56 -6.39
N PHE A 22 15.85 -9.53 -7.23
CA PHE A 22 15.19 -10.82 -7.22
C PHE A 22 15.86 -11.68 -6.14
N ILE A 23 15.11 -12.01 -5.09
CA ILE A 23 15.60 -12.78 -3.95
C ILE A 23 15.59 -14.28 -4.27
N GLY A 24 14.53 -14.76 -4.92
CA GLY A 24 14.40 -16.17 -5.28
C GLY A 24 12.96 -16.64 -5.37
N LEU A 25 12.79 -17.95 -5.27
CA LEU A 25 11.50 -18.62 -5.34
C LEU A 25 11.06 -19.05 -3.93
N ASP A 26 9.87 -18.59 -3.51
CA ASP A 26 9.26 -18.94 -2.23
C ASP A 26 7.91 -19.64 -2.43
N ARG A 27 7.46 -20.36 -1.40
CA ARG A 27 6.12 -20.95 -1.36
C ARG A 27 5.21 -20.16 -0.42
N VAL A 28 4.19 -19.49 -0.96
CA VAL A 28 3.26 -18.63 -0.21
C VAL A 28 1.83 -19.08 -0.49
N GLY A 29 1.06 -19.40 0.56
CA GLY A 29 -0.34 -19.82 0.39
C GLY A 29 -0.53 -21.06 -0.49
N GLY A 30 0.50 -21.92 -0.59
CA GLY A 30 0.51 -23.11 -1.45
C GLY A 30 1.04 -22.87 -2.87
N GLU A 31 1.18 -21.62 -3.29
CA GLU A 31 1.63 -21.19 -4.62
C GLU A 31 3.15 -20.97 -4.63
N TRP A 32 3.79 -21.23 -5.78
CA TRP A 32 5.19 -20.88 -6.03
C TRP A 32 5.26 -19.43 -6.52
N CYS A 33 6.02 -18.58 -5.84
CA CYS A 33 6.07 -17.16 -6.09
C CYS A 33 7.51 -16.64 -6.11
N ASN A 34 7.85 -15.87 -7.15
CA ASN A 34 9.08 -15.12 -7.21
C ASN A 34 9.03 -13.98 -6.19
N HIS A 35 10.06 -13.89 -5.35
CA HIS A 35 10.22 -12.88 -4.33
C HIS A 35 11.15 -11.78 -4.84
N TYR A 36 10.67 -10.56 -4.77
CA TYR A 36 11.41 -9.34 -5.07
C TYR A 36 11.48 -8.43 -3.85
N ALA A 37 12.63 -7.80 -3.64
CA ALA A 37 12.84 -6.79 -2.61
C ALA A 37 13.29 -5.48 -3.24
N PHE A 38 12.78 -4.38 -2.72
CA PHE A 38 12.99 -3.05 -3.26
C PHE A 38 13.27 -2.07 -2.12
N GLN A 39 14.09 -1.07 -2.42
CA GLN A 39 14.43 -0.01 -1.48
C GLN A 39 14.20 1.36 -2.10
N GLN A 40 13.66 2.27 -1.31
CA GLN A 40 13.43 3.68 -1.64
C GLN A 40 13.86 4.55 -0.44
N PRO A 41 13.89 5.89 -0.57
CA PRO A 41 13.93 6.74 0.61
C PRO A 41 12.83 6.36 1.59
N ASP A 42 13.19 6.16 2.86
CA ASP A 42 12.28 5.99 3.98
C ASP A 42 11.36 4.76 3.96
N VAL A 43 11.48 3.88 2.96
CA VAL A 43 10.68 2.67 2.86
C VAL A 43 11.41 1.53 2.14
N ASP A 44 11.31 0.33 2.72
CA ASP A 44 11.67 -0.93 2.06
C ASP A 44 10.37 -1.71 1.79
N TRP A 45 10.26 -2.36 0.65
CA TRP A 45 9.10 -3.20 0.34
C TRP A 45 9.47 -4.48 -0.40
N GLU A 46 8.71 -5.52 -0.12
CA GLU A 46 8.90 -6.86 -0.66
C GLU A 46 7.59 -7.33 -1.31
N LEU A 47 7.71 -7.97 -2.47
CA LEU A 47 6.59 -8.45 -3.26
C LEU A 47 6.85 -9.87 -3.74
N TRP A 48 5.86 -10.74 -3.52
CA TRP A 48 5.86 -12.10 -4.04
C TRP A 48 4.87 -12.19 -5.17
N ILE A 49 5.29 -12.67 -6.34
CA ILE A 49 4.45 -12.80 -7.53
C ILE A 49 4.43 -14.25 -7.98
N ARG A 50 3.23 -14.81 -8.16
CA ARG A 50 3.04 -16.20 -8.61
C ARG A 50 3.80 -16.46 -9.92
N VAL A 51 4.49 -17.59 -9.99
CA VAL A 51 5.16 -18.05 -11.22
C VAL A 51 4.13 -18.59 -12.22
N GLY A 52 4.40 -18.39 -13.52
CA GLY A 52 3.62 -18.98 -14.61
C GLY A 52 2.77 -17.95 -15.35
N SER A 53 1.74 -18.43 -16.05
CA SER A 53 0.97 -17.63 -17.01
C SER A 53 -0.01 -16.64 -16.38
N ARG A 54 -0.18 -16.66 -15.05
CA ARG A 54 -1.06 -15.76 -14.29
C ARG A 54 -0.30 -15.20 -13.08
N PRO A 55 0.60 -14.21 -13.30
CA PRO A 55 1.37 -13.60 -12.23
C PRO A 55 0.46 -12.76 -11.34
N LEU A 56 0.05 -13.33 -10.21
CA LEU A 56 -0.77 -12.65 -9.20
C LEU A 56 0.07 -12.42 -7.93
N PRO A 57 -0.09 -11.28 -7.23
CA PRO A 57 0.56 -11.07 -5.94
C PRO A 57 0.21 -12.18 -4.95
N CYS A 58 1.20 -12.79 -4.32
CA CYS A 58 0.98 -13.79 -3.26
C CYS A 58 1.06 -13.14 -1.87
N ARG A 59 2.00 -12.20 -1.71
CA ARG A 59 2.26 -11.46 -0.48
C ARG A 59 2.84 -10.11 -0.81
N PHE A 60 2.58 -9.13 0.05
CA PHE A 60 3.22 -7.83 0.05
C PHE A 60 3.64 -7.47 1.47
N VAL A 61 4.84 -6.90 1.62
CA VAL A 61 5.36 -6.41 2.90
C VAL A 61 5.92 -5.02 2.68
N ILE A 62 5.59 -4.10 3.56
CA ILE A 62 6.15 -2.75 3.59
C ILE A 62 6.75 -2.49 4.97
N THR A 63 7.95 -1.92 5.00
CA THR A 63 8.65 -1.51 6.22
C THR A 63 8.96 -0.02 6.09
N ASP A 64 8.41 0.80 6.99
CA ASP A 64 8.80 2.21 7.10
C ASP A 64 10.20 2.27 7.73
N THR A 65 11.17 2.78 7.00
CA THR A 65 12.55 2.87 7.46
C THR A 65 12.93 4.26 7.99
N SER A 66 12.04 5.25 7.88
CA SER A 66 12.24 6.59 8.48
C SER A 66 12.12 6.58 10.01
N GLN A 67 11.38 5.61 10.54
CA GLN A 67 11.16 5.46 11.98
C GLN A 67 12.16 4.47 12.60
N PRO A 68 12.76 4.76 13.77
CA PRO A 68 13.69 3.85 14.44
C PRO A 68 13.08 2.48 14.77
N SER A 69 11.78 2.43 15.08
CA SER A 69 11.04 1.19 15.36
C SER A 69 10.78 0.33 14.13
N ARG A 70 10.99 0.90 12.93
CA ARG A 70 10.80 0.28 11.62
C ARG A 70 9.51 -0.53 11.50
N PRO A 71 8.33 0.11 11.66
CA PRO A 71 7.06 -0.61 11.65
C PRO A 71 6.85 -1.31 10.31
N ARG A 72 6.32 -2.52 10.40
CA ARG A 72 6.13 -3.41 9.25
C ARG A 72 4.69 -3.85 9.14
N HIS A 73 4.16 -3.78 7.93
CA HIS A 73 2.84 -4.30 7.58
C HIS A 73 2.97 -5.37 6.51
N SER A 74 2.18 -6.43 6.63
CA SER A 74 2.20 -7.56 5.70
C SER A 74 0.80 -8.03 5.35
N VAL A 75 0.59 -8.32 4.07
CA VAL A 75 -0.65 -8.88 3.54
C VAL A 75 -0.34 -10.14 2.74
N ASN A 76 -1.10 -11.22 2.97
CA ASN A 76 -1.10 -12.40 2.11
C ASN A 76 -2.40 -12.42 1.31
N TYR A 77 -2.30 -12.61 0.00
CA TYR A 77 -3.44 -12.55 -0.91
C TYR A 77 -3.98 -13.95 -1.23
N ARG A 78 -5.29 -14.03 -1.39
CA ARG A 78 -5.99 -15.17 -1.99
C ARG A 78 -6.87 -14.64 -3.10
N TRP A 79 -6.79 -15.26 -4.27
CA TRP A 79 -7.47 -14.77 -5.47
C TRP A 79 -8.58 -15.73 -5.92
N ASP A 80 -9.74 -15.15 -6.20
CA ASP A 80 -10.69 -15.66 -7.19
C ASP A 80 -10.71 -14.62 -8.33
N VAL A 81 -10.24 -15.02 -9.51
CA VAL A 81 -10.07 -14.10 -10.65
C VAL A 81 -11.26 -14.08 -11.59
N ASN A 82 -12.26 -14.92 -11.35
CA ASN A 82 -13.53 -14.88 -12.09
C ASN A 82 -14.73 -15.02 -11.14
N PRO A 83 -14.83 -14.15 -10.12
CA PRO A 83 -15.93 -14.20 -9.18
C PRO A 83 -17.23 -13.74 -9.87
N THR A 84 -18.35 -14.31 -9.47
CA THR A 84 -19.67 -13.81 -9.85
C THR A 84 -20.31 -13.13 -8.65
N PHE A 85 -20.82 -11.91 -8.83
CA PHE A 85 -21.48 -11.14 -7.78
C PHE A 85 -22.95 -10.93 -8.11
N PRO A 86 -23.88 -11.24 -7.18
CA PRO A 86 -25.28 -10.86 -7.32
C PRO A 86 -25.48 -9.35 -7.48
N ALA A 87 -26.59 -8.96 -8.10
CA ALA A 87 -26.99 -7.56 -8.14
C ALA A 87 -27.14 -7.03 -6.70
N GLY A 88 -26.46 -5.91 -6.40
CA GLY A 88 -26.52 -5.25 -5.10
C GLY A 88 -25.49 -5.72 -4.07
N THR A 89 -24.54 -6.60 -4.41
CA THR A 89 -23.43 -6.98 -3.49
C THR A 89 -22.68 -5.77 -2.92
N PHE A 90 -22.50 -4.72 -3.72
CA PHE A 90 -21.78 -3.50 -3.32
C PHE A 90 -22.73 -2.36 -2.91
N THR A 91 -24.02 -2.63 -2.74
CA THR A 91 -24.97 -1.65 -2.22
C THR A 91 -24.89 -1.62 -0.70
N TYR A 92 -24.50 -0.48 -0.14
CA TYR A 92 -24.52 -0.29 1.31
C TYR A 92 -25.96 -0.36 1.84
N ARG A 93 -26.17 -1.23 2.83
CA ARG A 93 -27.42 -1.33 3.59
C ARG A 93 -27.09 -1.05 5.06
N ALA A 94 -27.49 0.11 5.54
CA ALA A 94 -27.24 0.50 6.92
C ALA A 94 -27.89 -0.51 7.88
N PRO A 95 -27.14 -1.11 8.83
CA PRO A 95 -27.73 -1.95 9.86
C PRO A 95 -28.59 -1.10 10.81
N ALA A 96 -29.52 -1.74 11.51
CA ALA A 96 -30.33 -1.05 12.51
C ALA A 96 -29.45 -0.34 13.55
N GLY A 97 -29.78 0.93 13.85
CA GLY A 97 -29.03 1.76 14.78
C GLY A 97 -27.78 2.45 14.20
N ALA A 98 -27.42 2.18 12.93
CA ALA A 98 -26.34 2.92 12.28
C ALA A 98 -26.67 4.42 12.19
N GLN A 99 -25.72 5.25 12.61
CA GLN A 99 -25.80 6.71 12.52
C GLN A 99 -25.01 7.19 11.30
N ARG A 100 -25.58 8.10 10.53
CA ARG A 100 -24.87 8.73 9.41
C ARG A 100 -23.82 9.68 9.96
N ILE A 101 -22.56 9.47 9.58
CA ILE A 101 -21.48 10.43 9.82
C ILE A 101 -21.36 11.31 8.58
N GLU A 102 -21.43 12.63 8.78
CA GLU A 102 -21.17 13.58 7.70
C GLU A 102 -19.66 13.68 7.44
N ILE A 103 -19.25 13.47 6.18
CA ILE A 103 -17.88 13.71 5.76
C ILE A 103 -17.68 15.22 5.69
N ARG A 104 -16.92 15.77 6.63
CA ARG A 104 -16.49 17.17 6.58
C ARG A 104 -15.16 17.26 5.82
N PRO A 105 -14.98 18.27 4.95
CA PRO A 105 -13.67 18.57 4.40
C PRO A 105 -12.65 18.79 5.53
N PRO A 106 -11.36 18.44 5.33
CA PRO A 106 -10.32 18.83 6.26
C PRO A 106 -10.35 20.35 6.45
N ALA A 107 -10.09 20.82 7.68
CA ALA A 107 -9.98 22.24 7.95
C ALA A 107 -8.90 22.86 7.04
N ALA A 108 -9.18 24.00 6.43
CA ALA A 108 -8.19 24.72 5.65
C ALA A 108 -6.98 25.00 6.55
N MET A 109 -5.80 24.61 6.07
CA MET A 109 -4.53 24.89 6.75
C MET A 109 -4.41 26.41 6.85
N GLN A 110 -4.41 26.95 8.08
CA GLN A 110 -4.14 28.37 8.28
C GLN A 110 -2.64 28.58 8.06
N ASP A 111 -2.27 29.34 7.03
CA ASP A 111 -0.91 29.83 6.86
C ASP A 111 -0.53 30.65 8.10
N SER A 112 0.20 30.06 9.03
CA SER A 112 0.88 30.84 10.06
C SER A 112 2.04 31.57 9.38
N ALA A 113 1.83 32.86 9.10
CA ALA A 113 2.87 33.78 8.67
C ALA A 113 4.09 33.70 9.61
N PRO A 114 5.32 33.81 9.09
CA PRO A 114 6.53 33.71 9.92
C PRO A 114 6.57 34.87 10.93
N ALA A 115 6.80 34.54 12.20
CA ALA A 115 7.07 35.53 13.23
C ALA A 115 8.33 36.32 12.86
N SER A 116 8.17 37.61 12.59
CA SER A 116 9.28 38.55 12.40
C SER A 116 10.14 38.60 13.67
N GLY A 117 11.44 38.35 13.52
CA GLY A 117 12.41 38.41 14.59
C GLY A 117 12.48 39.79 15.25
N GLY A 118 12.58 39.79 16.58
CA GLY A 118 12.89 40.94 17.42
C GLY A 118 14.14 40.66 18.24
N SER A 119 15.11 41.57 18.13
CA SER A 119 16.50 41.51 18.54
C SER A 119 16.73 41.43 20.06
N GLN A 120 17.86 40.83 20.44
CA GLN A 120 18.66 41.26 21.60
C GLN A 120 19.90 41.99 21.09
#